data_AF-A0A521UW26-F1
#
_entry.id   AF-A0A521UW26-F1
#
_cell.length_a   1.000
_cell.length_b   1.000
_cell.length_c   1.000
_cell.angle_alpha   90.00
_cell.angle_beta   90.00
_cell.angle_gamma   90.00
#
_symmetry.space_group_name_H-M   'P 1'
#
loop_
_entity.id
_entity.type
_entity.pdbx_description
1 polymer ?
#
loop_
_entity_poly.entity_id
_entity_poly.type
_entity_poly.pdbx_seq_one_letter_code
_entity_poly.pdbx_strand_id
1 'polypeptide(L)'
;MTEEELRALIGRGEDQRTEFNAAEADTSDIARAIVAMANRGGGSILLGVGDDGELLGLWYAQPRQITRHIRTMPDLAAWRQ
;
A
#
# COMPACT_ATOMS: atom_id res chain seq x y z
N MET A 1 7.00 -11.00 -5.25
CA MET A 1 5.66 -10.81 -5.80
C MET A 1 5.75 -10.94 -7.31
N THR A 2 5.22 -12.02 -7.86
CA THR A 2 5.00 -12.22 -9.31
C THR A 2 3.62 -11.69 -9.72
N GLU A 3 3.33 -11.68 -11.03
CA GLU A 3 2.00 -11.28 -11.53
C GLU A 3 0.90 -12.22 -11.04
N GLU A 4 1.16 -13.53 -11.02
CA GLU A 4 0.21 -14.54 -10.53
C GLU A 4 -0.07 -14.35 -9.03
N GLU A 5 0.97 -14.07 -8.24
CA GLU A 5 0.83 -13.77 -6.81
C GLU A 5 0.00 -12.49 -6.58
N LEU A 6 0.21 -11.45 -7.39
CA LEU A 6 -0.56 -10.21 -7.32
C LEU A 6 -2.03 -10.43 -7.68
N ARG A 7 -2.31 -11.17 -8.76
CA ARG A 7 -3.69 -11.51 -9.16
C ARG A 7 -4.39 -12.37 -8.11
N ALA A 8 -3.68 -13.31 -7.51
CA ALA A 8 -4.21 -14.11 -6.40
C ALA A 8 -4.49 -13.25 -5.16
N LEU A 9 -3.66 -12.23 -4.89
CA LEU A 9 -3.88 -11.29 -3.79
C LEU A 9 -5.11 -10.40 -4.05
N ILE A 10 -5.25 -9.86 -5.26
CA ILE A 10 -6.43 -9.07 -5.67
C ILE A 10 -7.70 -9.92 -5.59
N GLY A 11 -7.65 -11.17 -6.08
CA GLY A 11 -8.79 -12.09 -6.05
C GLY A 11 -9.23 -12.52 -4.64
N ARG A 12 -8.38 -12.34 -3.62
CA ARG A 12 -8.76 -12.55 -2.21
C ARG A 12 -9.55 -11.38 -1.64
N GLY A 13 -9.46 -10.20 -2.26
CA GLY A 13 -10.05 -8.96 -1.75
C GLY A 13 -9.24 -8.33 -0.62
N GLU A 14 -9.78 -7.25 -0.08
CA GLU A 14 -9.21 -6.55 1.06
C GLU A 14 -9.39 -7.34 2.36
N ASP A 15 -8.40 -7.27 3.24
CA ASP A 15 -8.45 -7.83 4.58
C ASP A 15 -7.62 -7.00 5.57
N GLN A 16 -7.52 -7.46 6.81
CA GLN A 16 -6.79 -6.72 7.86
C GLN A 16 -5.29 -6.52 7.55
N ARG A 17 -4.76 -7.18 6.52
CA ARG A 17 -3.36 -7.13 6.10
C ARG A 17 -3.23 -6.67 4.64
N THR A 18 -4.33 -6.35 3.95
CA THR A 18 -4.35 -6.06 2.52
C THR A 18 -5.37 -4.96 2.26
N GLU A 19 -4.89 -3.78 1.84
CA GLU A 19 -5.75 -2.64 1.49
C GLU A 19 -5.56 -2.31 0.00
N PHE A 20 -6.65 -2.03 -0.71
CA PHE A 20 -6.64 -1.53 -2.08
C PHE A 20 -6.91 -0.03 -2.06
N ASN A 21 -6.26 0.69 -2.97
CA ASN A 21 -6.47 2.12 -3.09
C ASN A 21 -6.28 2.54 -4.54
N ALA A 22 -7.18 3.38 -5.06
CA ALA A 22 -7.02 3.99 -6.36
C ALA A 22 -5.77 4.89 -6.40
N ALA A 23 -5.30 5.23 -7.61
CA ALA A 23 -4.14 6.11 -7.77
C ALA A 23 -4.35 7.52 -7.17
N GLU A 24 -5.61 7.91 -7.00
CA GLU A 24 -6.06 9.22 -6.51
C GLU A 24 -6.36 9.20 -5.00
N ALA A 25 -6.10 8.08 -4.31
CA ALA A 25 -6.37 7.93 -2.89
C ALA A 25 -5.74 9.04 -2.05
N ASP A 26 -6.48 9.52 -1.04
CA ASP A 26 -5.98 10.56 -0.14
C ASP A 26 -4.76 10.04 0.62
N THR A 27 -3.77 10.90 0.78
CA THR A 27 -2.58 10.59 1.57
C THR A 27 -2.94 10.25 3.03
N SER A 28 -4.03 10.82 3.58
CA SER A 28 -4.49 10.46 4.92
C SER A 28 -4.97 9.02 5.01
N ASP A 29 -5.63 8.51 3.96
CA ASP A 29 -6.14 7.13 3.94
C ASP A 29 -5.01 6.13 3.84
N ILE A 30 -4.03 6.40 2.96
CA ILE A 30 -2.80 5.61 2.86
C ILE A 30 -2.05 5.62 4.20
N ALA A 31 -1.92 6.78 4.84
CA ALA A 31 -1.23 6.89 6.14
C ALA A 31 -1.96 6.10 7.25
N ARG A 32 -3.29 6.16 7.28
CA ARG A 32 -4.11 5.40 8.22
C ARG A 32 -3.93 3.89 8.03
N ALA A 33 -3.95 3.42 6.78
CA ALA A 33 -3.70 2.02 6.45
C ALA A 33 -2.32 1.56 6.91
N ILE A 34 -1.27 2.35 6.63
CA ILE A 34 0.11 2.07 7.07
C ILE A 34 0.18 1.91 8.59
N VAL A 35 -0.40 2.85 9.36
CA VAL A 35 -0.40 2.78 10.83
C VAL A 35 -1.17 1.55 11.33
N ALA A 36 -2.34 1.27 10.76
CA ALA A 36 -3.16 0.14 11.15
C ALA A 36 -2.44 -1.20 10.95
N MET A 37 -1.77 -1.37 9.80
CA MET A 37 -0.99 -2.58 9.52
C MET A 37 0.27 -2.67 10.35
N ALA A 38 1.00 -1.58 10.56
CA ALA A 38 2.18 -1.55 11.41
C ALA A 38 1.87 -2.05 12.83
N ASN A 39 0.70 -1.68 13.36
CA ASN A 39 0.23 -2.12 14.68
C ASN A 39 -0.23 -3.60 14.71
N ARG A 40 -0.44 -4.25 13.56
CA ARG A 40 -0.97 -5.62 13.44
C ARG A 40 0.00 -6.60 12.76
N GLY A 41 1.30 -6.30 12.80
CA GLY A 41 2.34 -7.19 12.25
C GLY A 41 2.52 -7.06 10.73
N GLY A 42 2.28 -5.88 10.19
CA GLY A 42 2.49 -5.54 8.78
C GLY A 42 1.36 -5.95 7.85
N GLY A 43 1.55 -5.67 6.55
CA GLY A 43 0.59 -5.94 5.49
C GLY A 43 1.04 -5.34 4.16
N SER A 44 0.14 -5.31 3.19
CA SER A 44 0.34 -4.86 1.83
C SER A 44 -0.71 -3.80 1.46
N ILE A 45 -0.27 -2.72 0.80
CA ILE A 45 -1.18 -1.76 0.15
C ILE A 45 -0.95 -1.89 -1.35
N LEU A 46 -2.03 -2.16 -2.09
CA LEU A 46 -2.02 -2.15 -3.55
C LEU A 46 -2.55 -0.81 -4.04
N LEU A 47 -1.67 0.00 -4.62
CA LEU A 47 -2.02 1.30 -5.22
C LEU A 47 -2.34 1.12 -6.71
N GLY A 48 -3.40 1.78 -7.17
CA GLY A 48 -3.94 1.63 -8.52
C GLY A 48 -4.87 0.42 -8.66
N VAL A 49 -5.48 -0.01 -7.56
CA VAL A 49 -6.52 -1.05 -7.53
C VAL A 49 -7.79 -0.41 -6.96
N GLY A 50 -8.92 -0.56 -7.65
CA GLY A 50 -10.22 -0.10 -7.16
C GLY A 50 -10.75 -0.99 -6.03
N ASP A 51 -11.76 -0.50 -5.32
CA ASP A 51 -12.39 -1.20 -4.19
C ASP A 51 -13.03 -2.55 -4.59
N ASP A 52 -13.32 -2.71 -5.88
CA ASP A 52 -13.84 -3.94 -6.48
C ASP A 52 -12.75 -4.88 -7.03
N GLY A 53 -11.48 -4.53 -6.83
CA GLY A 53 -10.32 -5.25 -7.37
C GLY A 53 -10.01 -4.91 -8.83
N GLU A 54 -10.65 -3.90 -9.43
CA GLU A 54 -10.31 -3.44 -10.77
C GLU A 54 -8.88 -2.89 -10.82
N LEU A 55 -8.10 -3.32 -11.81
CA LEU A 55 -6.75 -2.81 -12.05
C LEU A 55 -6.83 -1.45 -12.76
N LEU A 56 -6.93 -0.38 -11.97
CA LEU A 56 -6.98 1.01 -12.46
C LEU A 56 -5.60 1.50 -12.93
N GLY A 57 -4.51 0.94 -12.40
CA GLY A 57 -3.13 1.35 -12.70
C GLY A 57 -2.75 2.69 -12.06
N LEU A 58 -1.51 3.12 -12.29
CA LEU A 58 -0.98 4.40 -11.81
C LEU A 58 -0.81 5.36 -12.99
N TRP A 59 -1.77 6.26 -13.17
CA TRP A 59 -1.70 7.31 -14.19
C TRP A 59 -0.79 8.44 -13.68
N TYR A 60 0.52 8.31 -13.82
CA TYR A 60 1.46 9.39 -13.48
C TYR A 60 1.37 10.54 -14.49
N ALA A 61 0.30 11.33 -14.41
CA ALA A 61 0.21 12.68 -14.95
C ALA A 61 -0.14 13.65 -13.80
N GLN A 62 0.77 13.73 -12.82
CA GLN A 62 0.91 14.80 -11.79
C GLN A 62 -0.36 15.21 -11.02
N PRO A 63 -0.35 15.04 -9.69
CA PRO A 63 -0.12 16.23 -8.88
C PRO A 63 1.03 16.08 -7.86
N ARG A 64 1.62 17.24 -7.56
CA ARG A 64 2.81 17.52 -6.73
C ARG A 64 2.75 17.10 -5.25
N GLN A 65 1.87 16.18 -4.84
CA GLN A 65 1.62 15.93 -3.41
C GLN A 65 1.79 14.51 -2.91
N ILE A 66 2.17 13.52 -3.73
CA ILE A 66 2.76 12.28 -3.19
C ILE A 66 4.18 12.61 -2.73
N THR A 67 4.27 13.31 -1.61
CA THR A 67 5.54 13.50 -0.92
C THR A 67 5.94 12.11 -0.45
N ARG A 68 6.99 11.57 -1.06
CA ARG A 68 7.66 10.31 -0.72
C ARG A 68 8.05 10.31 0.77
N HIS A 69 7.09 10.03 1.64
CA HIS A 69 7.25 9.95 3.10
C HIS A 69 7.34 8.52 3.60
N ILE A 70 7.18 7.52 2.73
CA ILE A 70 7.47 6.14 3.08
C ILE A 70 8.99 5.97 3.11
N ARG A 71 9.59 6.35 4.24
CA ARG A 71 10.91 5.89 4.63
C ARG A 71 10.80 4.39 4.85
N THR A 72 11.40 3.61 3.96
CA THR A 72 11.78 2.23 4.30
C THR A 72 12.72 2.31 5.49
N MET A 73 12.40 1.61 6.59
CA MET A 73 13.31 1.51 7.73
C MET A 73 14.69 1.05 7.22
N PRO A 74 15.79 1.78 7.45
CA PRO A 74 17.10 1.19 7.31
C PRO A 74 17.26 0.21 8.48
N ASP A 75 17.60 -1.03 8.11
CA ASP A 75 18.26 -2.06 8.92
C ASP A 75 17.96 -2.08 10.43
N LEU A 76 17.31 -3.16 10.87
CA LEU A 76 17.03 -3.51 12.28
C LEU A 76 18.28 -3.54 13.18
N ALA A 77 19.49 -3.43 12.64
CA ALA A 77 20.74 -3.29 13.41
C ALA A 77 20.83 -2.01 14.26
N ALA A 78 20.11 -0.93 13.93
CA ALA A 78 20.26 0.36 14.61
C ALA A 78 19.56 0.49 15.99
N TRP A 79 18.78 -0.50 16.43
CA TRP A 79 18.05 -0.50 17.72
C TRP A 79 18.66 -1.45 18.78
N ARG A 80 19.91 -1.87 18.61
CA ARG A 80 20.69 -2.51 19.69
C ARG A 80 21.81 -1.58 20.17
N GLN A 81 21.43 -0.60 20.99
CA GLN A 81 22.17 -0.12 22.16
C GLN A 81 21.28 0.78 23.01
#